data_AF-A0A1H0HTN1-F1
#
_entry.id   AF-A0A1H0HTN1-F1
#
_cell.length_a   1.000
_cell.length_b   1.000
_cell.length_c   1.000
_cell.angle_alpha   90.00
_cell.angle_beta   90.00
_cell.angle_gamma   90.00
#
_symmetry.space_group_name_H-M   'P 1'
#
loop_
_entity.id
_entity.type
_entity.pdbx_description
1 polymer ?
#
loop_
_entity_poly.entity_id
_entity_poly.type
_entity_poly.pdbx_seq_one_letter_code
_entity_poly.pdbx_strand_id
1 'polypeptide(L)'
;MALGLRHPLLGSLRRQVQAVAAVELEQQRQQSRRLLRRAEQRLALRSAYADWWRAEEENRWCRALLPNAASARERLAVRQREAWLLPSQAQLLDGQWQALQRRCESSALLMDDTRASLAELSGLDIAPGQMPQAEPLAARVQPMANWRQALEGHPRLQERRDELRQAERNRQSPWYDSIDSSFSLAQSYEERSGASKNGDGLVASLNFSAPFDLMTYGQARGREGEARHQAALAQLNAERQQLLQALNRALQGQRQAVAELERERDQLSVSAVAMREQRLRAERSVSGSPGEELAVELERYNNGFRLIAAWHAAWLREAALRLFVDDDRALSPLLGAQNLDWRSPGGGQPMASPPRAAGWSQGVYLWKSQALLRPDTRRAELKALRSAGMQRLYVGLDASQVADIATLRGQLQGALDDAHAQGMQVVLLLGDPAWLSGSGRQDLLALLGQLRGLRFDALHLDLEVEQLGWPVPESRLQDWLDTLGAVARLDYWPLELSSHPRWFAEPSGRNCLPCALPQRGVRQVSLMIYTRNPERSAELAQSIARRWPKLRFRLAQSVEPQLPAEESWAGASRVQLQRQVASWRKRLQAAGVSGVDWQDWSHYPH
;
A
#
# COMPACT_ATOMS: atom_id res chain seq x y z
N MET A 1 74.37 11.46 -16.93
CA MET A 1 72.99 11.34 -16.38
C MET A 1 72.79 12.39 -15.31
N ALA A 2 71.57 12.93 -15.15
CA ALA A 2 71.25 13.87 -14.08
C ALA A 2 69.98 13.44 -13.35
N LEU A 3 70.04 13.39 -12.01
CA LEU A 3 68.90 13.14 -11.13
C LEU A 3 68.64 14.43 -10.35
N GLY A 4 67.39 14.90 -10.34
CA GLY A 4 67.03 16.14 -9.65
C GLY A 4 65.73 16.01 -8.86
N LEU A 5 65.70 16.65 -7.70
CA LEU A 5 64.52 16.80 -6.85
C LEU A 5 64.18 18.29 -6.76
N ARG A 6 62.91 18.64 -6.99
CA ARG A 6 62.40 20.01 -6.90
C ARG A 6 61.25 20.06 -5.91
N HIS A 7 61.37 20.92 -4.91
CA HIS A 7 60.35 21.17 -3.90
C HIS A 7 59.82 22.62 -4.04
N PRO A 8 58.52 22.81 -4.31
CA PRO A 8 57.95 24.15 -4.41
C PRO A 8 57.83 24.81 -3.03
N LEU A 9 57.94 26.13 -3.00
CA LEU A 9 57.85 26.96 -1.80
C LEU A 9 56.80 28.08 -2.03
N LEU A 10 56.39 28.77 -0.95
CA LEU A 10 55.51 29.95 -0.98
C LEU A 10 54.27 29.78 -1.88
N GLY A 11 54.09 30.64 -2.90
CA GLY A 11 52.95 30.61 -3.82
C GLY A 11 52.91 29.34 -4.67
N SER A 12 54.05 28.79 -5.08
CA SER A 12 54.11 27.51 -5.81
C SER A 12 53.60 26.35 -4.97
N LEU A 13 53.97 26.27 -3.69
CA LEU A 13 53.48 25.22 -2.79
C LEU A 13 51.97 25.37 -2.55
N ARG A 14 51.52 26.60 -2.30
CA ARG A 14 50.09 26.90 -2.11
C ARG A 14 49.25 26.52 -3.33
N ARG A 15 49.71 26.82 -4.55
CA ARG A 15 49.02 26.39 -5.79
C ARG A 15 48.96 24.87 -5.92
N GLN A 16 50.00 24.15 -5.52
CA GLN A 16 49.97 22.69 -5.51
C GLN A 16 48.95 22.15 -4.49
N VAL A 17 48.90 22.72 -3.27
CA VAL A 17 47.89 22.38 -2.26
C VAL A 17 46.47 22.71 -2.75
N GLN A 18 46.28 23.88 -3.37
CA GLN A 18 44.99 24.27 -3.97
C GLN A 18 44.58 23.33 -5.12
N ALA A 19 45.52 22.85 -5.93
CA ALA A 19 45.25 21.89 -6.98
C ALA A 19 44.76 20.55 -6.41
N VAL A 20 45.39 20.06 -5.32
CA VAL A 20 44.91 18.85 -4.62
C VAL A 20 43.51 19.07 -4.04
N ALA A 21 43.28 20.20 -3.35
CA ALA A 21 41.97 20.53 -2.80
C ALA A 21 40.89 20.69 -3.89
N ALA A 22 41.25 21.17 -5.08
CA ALA A 22 40.33 21.24 -6.22
C ALA A 22 39.95 19.85 -6.74
N VAL A 23 40.88 18.88 -6.74
CA VAL A 23 40.59 17.49 -7.10
C VAL A 23 39.65 16.85 -6.08
N GLU A 24 39.86 17.06 -4.79
CA GLU A 24 38.97 16.56 -3.73
C GLU A 24 37.55 17.13 -3.87
N LEU A 25 37.43 18.43 -4.18
CA LEU A 25 36.14 19.06 -4.43
C LEU A 25 35.45 18.47 -5.67
N GLU A 26 36.18 18.28 -6.77
CA GLU A 26 35.60 17.67 -7.97
C GLU A 26 35.13 16.24 -7.68
N GLN A 27 35.85 15.47 -6.86
CA GLN A 27 35.40 14.16 -6.41
C GLN A 27 34.07 14.24 -5.63
N GLN A 28 33.92 15.21 -4.72
CA GLN A 28 32.67 15.44 -3.98
C GLN A 28 31.52 15.84 -4.91
N ARG A 29 31.78 16.69 -5.92
CA ARG A 29 30.79 17.07 -6.93
C ARG A 29 30.32 15.88 -7.75
N GLN A 30 31.24 15.04 -8.20
CA GLN A 30 30.91 13.81 -8.93
C GLN A 30 30.06 12.86 -8.08
N GLN A 31 30.35 12.76 -6.77
CA GLN A 31 29.53 11.99 -5.84
C GLN A 31 28.09 12.55 -5.72
N SER A 32 27.93 13.86 -5.54
CA SER A 32 26.61 14.51 -5.48
C SER A 32 25.81 14.32 -6.78
N ARG A 33 26.46 14.45 -7.95
CA ARG A 33 25.84 14.19 -9.25
C ARG A 33 25.43 12.74 -9.42
N ARG A 34 26.25 11.80 -8.94
CA ARG A 34 25.92 10.36 -8.96
C ARG A 34 24.69 10.06 -8.10
N LEU A 35 24.58 10.68 -6.92
CA LEU A 35 23.39 10.53 -6.05
C LEU A 35 22.13 11.05 -6.74
N LEU A 36 22.20 12.23 -7.37
CA LEU A 36 21.09 12.80 -8.12
C LEU A 36 20.67 11.89 -9.29
N ARG A 37 21.62 11.43 -10.11
CA ARG A 37 21.33 10.49 -11.22
C ARG A 37 20.69 9.20 -10.71
N ARG A 38 21.14 8.68 -9.57
CA ARG A 38 20.52 7.49 -8.95
C ARG A 38 19.10 7.77 -8.48
N ALA A 39 18.80 8.95 -7.97
CA ALA A 39 17.44 9.35 -7.63
C ALA A 39 16.55 9.47 -8.88
N GLU A 40 17.06 10.07 -9.96
CA GLU A 40 16.37 10.19 -11.25
C GLU A 40 16.08 8.82 -11.88
N GLN A 41 17.05 7.90 -11.85
CA GLN A 41 16.86 6.51 -12.32
C GLN A 41 15.81 5.77 -11.49
N ARG A 42 15.83 5.91 -10.15
CA ARG A 42 14.80 5.33 -9.28
C ARG A 42 13.41 5.90 -9.58
N LEU A 43 13.30 7.19 -9.88
CA LEU A 43 12.05 7.81 -10.30
C LEU A 43 11.58 7.22 -11.64
N ALA A 44 12.46 7.15 -12.65
CA ALA A 44 12.12 6.59 -13.95
C ALA A 44 11.58 5.17 -13.84
N LEU A 45 12.23 4.32 -13.02
CA LEU A 45 11.79 2.96 -12.76
C LEU A 45 10.42 2.90 -12.08
N ARG A 46 10.17 3.75 -11.05
CA ARG A 46 8.87 3.84 -10.37
C ARG A 46 7.76 4.31 -11.30
N SER A 47 8.04 5.30 -12.16
CA SER A 47 7.10 5.80 -13.16
C SER A 47 6.74 4.70 -14.17
N ALA A 48 7.73 4.00 -14.72
CA ALA A 48 7.50 2.88 -15.64
C ALA A 48 6.70 1.74 -14.97
N TYR A 49 6.93 1.48 -13.68
CA TYR A 49 6.13 0.51 -12.92
C TYR A 49 4.66 0.96 -12.79
N ALA A 50 4.41 2.24 -12.50
CA ALA A 50 3.07 2.80 -12.46
C ALA A 50 2.38 2.78 -13.84
N ASP A 51 3.12 3.00 -14.92
CA ASP A 51 2.60 2.89 -16.30
C ASP A 51 2.18 1.46 -16.64
N TRP A 52 3.01 0.47 -16.30
CA TRP A 52 2.68 -0.95 -16.45
C TRP A 52 1.46 -1.34 -15.59
N TRP A 53 1.39 -0.87 -14.34
CA TRP A 53 0.23 -1.05 -13.48
C TRP A 53 -1.06 -0.50 -14.10
N ARG A 54 -1.00 0.72 -14.64
CA ARG A 54 -2.15 1.34 -15.30
C ARG A 54 -2.60 0.52 -16.50
N ALA A 55 -1.66 0.10 -17.36
CA ALA A 55 -1.99 -0.69 -18.55
C ALA A 55 -2.65 -2.03 -18.17
N GLU A 56 -2.17 -2.70 -17.13
CA GLU A 56 -2.79 -3.94 -16.61
C GLU A 56 -4.22 -3.70 -16.08
N GLU A 57 -4.43 -2.67 -15.25
CA GLU A 57 -5.76 -2.38 -14.70
C GLU A 57 -6.74 -1.93 -15.78
N GLU A 58 -6.30 -1.14 -16.77
CA GLU A 58 -7.12 -0.80 -17.94
C GLU A 58 -7.46 -2.04 -18.78
N ASN A 59 -6.50 -2.95 -19.01
CA ASN A 59 -6.76 -4.23 -19.69
C ASN A 59 -7.77 -5.09 -18.92
N ARG A 60 -7.64 -5.18 -17.59
CA ARG A 60 -8.60 -5.89 -16.73
C ARG A 60 -10.00 -5.28 -16.83
N TRP A 61 -10.10 -3.95 -16.83
CA TRP A 61 -11.36 -3.23 -17.02
C TRP A 61 -11.96 -3.52 -18.39
N CYS A 62 -11.13 -3.54 -19.43
CA CYS A 62 -11.50 -3.86 -20.80
C CYS A 62 -12.06 -5.28 -20.99
N ARG A 63 -11.49 -6.29 -20.30
CA ARG A 63 -12.02 -7.67 -20.35
C ARG A 63 -13.47 -7.78 -19.89
N ALA A 64 -13.86 -6.99 -18.89
CA ALA A 64 -15.25 -6.93 -18.44
C ALA A 64 -16.15 -6.11 -19.38
N LEU A 65 -15.57 -5.13 -20.06
CA LEU A 65 -16.27 -4.18 -20.93
C LEU A 65 -16.60 -4.76 -22.30
N LEU A 66 -15.65 -5.46 -22.94
CA LEU A 66 -15.78 -5.89 -24.34
C LEU A 66 -17.06 -6.71 -24.64
N PRO A 67 -17.43 -7.73 -23.84
CA PRO A 67 -18.69 -8.46 -24.07
C PRO A 67 -19.93 -7.57 -23.92
N ASN A 68 -19.91 -6.66 -22.94
CA ASN A 68 -21.01 -5.76 -22.65
C ASN A 68 -21.17 -4.68 -23.73
N ALA A 69 -20.07 -4.18 -24.29
CA ALA A 69 -20.09 -3.24 -25.40
C ALA A 69 -20.69 -3.86 -26.67
N ALA A 70 -20.31 -5.10 -27.02
CA ALA A 70 -20.90 -5.81 -28.16
C ALA A 70 -22.42 -5.99 -27.99
N SER A 71 -22.85 -6.46 -26.82
CA SER A 71 -24.27 -6.63 -26.49
C SER A 71 -25.02 -5.29 -26.45
N ALA A 72 -24.43 -4.22 -25.91
CA ALA A 72 -25.01 -2.88 -25.90
C ALA A 72 -25.26 -2.35 -27.33
N ARG A 73 -24.30 -2.52 -28.23
CA ARG A 73 -24.42 -2.09 -29.63
C ARG A 73 -25.47 -2.88 -30.40
N GLU A 74 -25.58 -4.19 -30.16
CA GLU A 74 -26.66 -5.00 -30.74
C GLU A 74 -28.04 -4.55 -30.23
N ARG A 75 -28.17 -4.31 -28.92
CA ARG A 75 -29.39 -3.74 -28.31
C ARG A 75 -29.74 -2.38 -28.93
N LEU A 76 -28.76 -1.49 -29.16
CA LEU A 76 -28.97 -0.22 -29.85
C LEU A 76 -29.49 -0.42 -31.29
N ALA A 77 -28.87 -1.32 -32.06
CA ALA A 77 -29.24 -1.58 -33.44
C ALA A 77 -30.66 -2.14 -33.58
N VAL A 78 -31.06 -3.08 -32.70
CA VAL A 78 -32.44 -3.60 -32.66
C VAL A 78 -33.43 -2.46 -32.39
N ARG A 79 -33.14 -1.62 -31.39
CA ARG A 79 -34.04 -0.51 -31.00
C ARG A 79 -34.17 0.56 -32.08
N GLN A 80 -33.09 0.84 -32.81
CA GLN A 80 -33.12 1.74 -33.95
C GLN A 80 -34.02 1.19 -35.07
N ARG A 81 -33.89 -0.12 -35.39
CA ARG A 81 -34.72 -0.77 -36.43
C ARG A 81 -36.20 -0.80 -36.08
N GLU A 82 -36.52 -1.00 -34.80
CA GLU A 82 -37.88 -1.01 -34.28
C GLU A 82 -38.43 0.40 -33.96
N ALA A 83 -37.69 1.47 -34.31
CA ALA A 83 -38.10 2.87 -34.13
C ALA A 83 -38.36 3.30 -32.66
N TRP A 84 -37.79 2.61 -31.68
CA TRP A 84 -37.85 2.99 -30.26
C TRP A 84 -36.84 4.09 -29.87
N LEU A 85 -35.94 4.47 -30.77
CA LEU A 85 -34.90 5.48 -30.53
C LEU A 85 -34.69 6.35 -31.78
N LEU A 86 -34.44 7.64 -31.57
CA LEU A 86 -34.14 8.56 -32.68
C LEU A 86 -32.84 8.16 -33.39
N PRO A 87 -32.76 8.21 -34.73
CA PRO A 87 -31.56 7.83 -35.48
C PRO A 87 -30.29 8.58 -35.06
N SER A 88 -30.41 9.88 -34.77
CA SER A 88 -29.29 10.71 -34.31
C SER A 88 -28.77 10.29 -32.94
N GLN A 89 -29.66 9.91 -32.02
CA GLN A 89 -29.31 9.42 -30.70
C GLN A 89 -28.65 8.03 -30.77
N ALA A 90 -29.14 7.16 -31.66
CA ALA A 90 -28.58 5.82 -31.88
C ALA A 90 -27.14 5.93 -32.40
N GLN A 91 -26.92 6.77 -33.41
CA GLN A 91 -25.60 7.01 -34.00
C GLN A 91 -24.61 7.59 -32.98
N LEU A 92 -25.05 8.53 -32.13
CA LEU A 92 -24.21 9.11 -31.09
C LEU A 92 -23.76 8.04 -30.07
N LEU A 93 -24.70 7.25 -29.54
CA LEU A 93 -24.38 6.20 -28.57
C LEU A 93 -23.54 5.09 -29.20
N ASP A 94 -23.84 4.64 -30.41
CA ASP A 94 -23.04 3.62 -31.11
C ASP A 94 -21.60 4.11 -31.32
N GLY A 95 -21.41 5.37 -31.75
CA GLY A 95 -20.08 5.96 -31.92
C GLY A 95 -19.27 6.01 -30.61
N GLN A 96 -19.92 6.30 -29.49
CA GLN A 96 -19.27 6.30 -28.16
C GLN A 96 -18.89 4.89 -27.72
N TRP A 97 -19.78 3.90 -27.89
CA TRP A 97 -19.49 2.50 -27.62
C TRP A 97 -18.37 1.96 -28.53
N GLN A 98 -18.36 2.33 -29.80
CA GLN A 98 -17.31 1.95 -30.74
C GLN A 98 -15.94 2.55 -30.37
N ALA A 99 -15.91 3.80 -29.89
CA ALA A 99 -14.66 4.41 -29.40
C ALA A 99 -14.10 3.64 -28.19
N LEU A 100 -14.98 3.26 -27.25
CA LEU A 100 -14.63 2.49 -26.06
C LEU A 100 -14.14 1.07 -26.40
N GLN A 101 -14.81 0.41 -27.34
CA GLN A 101 -14.41 -0.90 -27.85
C GLN A 101 -13.02 -0.84 -28.50
N ARG A 102 -12.76 0.12 -29.39
CA ARG A 102 -11.45 0.31 -30.05
C ARG A 102 -10.32 0.56 -29.05
N ARG A 103 -10.57 1.37 -28.02
CA ARG A 103 -9.61 1.58 -26.91
C ARG A 103 -9.26 0.26 -26.21
N CYS A 104 -10.24 -0.61 -26.02
CA CYS A 104 -10.01 -1.88 -25.35
C CYS A 104 -9.33 -2.92 -26.22
N GLU A 105 -9.60 -2.93 -27.53
CA GLU A 105 -8.91 -3.78 -28.49
C GLU A 105 -7.40 -3.46 -28.57
N SER A 106 -7.00 -2.20 -28.39
CA SER A 106 -5.59 -1.80 -28.35
C SER A 106 -4.92 -1.92 -26.97
N SER A 107 -5.67 -2.26 -25.91
CA SER A 107 -5.14 -2.26 -24.53
C SER A 107 -4.06 -3.31 -24.29
N ALA A 108 -4.13 -4.46 -24.98
CA ALA A 108 -3.13 -5.53 -24.86
C ALA A 108 -1.75 -5.12 -25.39
N LEU A 109 -1.71 -4.37 -26.51
CA LEU A 109 -0.47 -3.84 -27.08
C LEU A 109 0.20 -2.85 -26.12
N LEU A 110 -0.58 -1.93 -25.53
CA LEU A 110 -0.08 -0.98 -24.54
C LEU A 110 0.49 -1.67 -23.29
N MET A 111 -0.13 -2.77 -22.87
CA MET A 111 0.36 -3.59 -21.76
C MET A 111 1.72 -4.23 -22.07
N ASP A 112 1.92 -4.72 -23.29
CA ASP A 112 3.21 -5.31 -23.68
C ASP A 112 4.30 -4.24 -23.86
N ASP A 113 3.98 -3.07 -24.43
CA ASP A 113 4.92 -1.94 -24.57
C ASP A 113 5.40 -1.41 -23.22
N THR A 114 4.48 -1.23 -22.26
CA THR A 114 4.81 -0.76 -20.90
C THR A 114 5.64 -1.80 -20.13
N ARG A 115 5.35 -3.10 -20.31
CA ARG A 115 6.14 -4.18 -19.74
C ARG A 115 7.56 -4.22 -20.32
N ALA A 116 7.71 -4.10 -21.64
CA ALA A 116 9.01 -4.06 -22.31
C ALA A 116 9.86 -2.86 -21.85
N SER A 117 9.23 -1.68 -21.73
CA SER A 117 9.89 -0.47 -21.23
C SER A 117 10.39 -0.64 -19.78
N LEU A 118 9.60 -1.30 -18.93
CA LEU A 118 9.99 -1.59 -17.54
C LEU A 118 11.11 -2.65 -17.47
N ALA A 119 11.08 -3.65 -18.34
CA ALA A 119 12.14 -4.66 -18.44
C ALA A 119 13.48 -4.03 -18.85
N GLU A 120 13.47 -3.11 -19.82
CA GLU A 120 14.66 -2.36 -20.24
C GLU A 120 15.25 -1.52 -19.10
N LEU A 121 14.41 -0.77 -18.38
CA LEU A 121 14.85 0.08 -17.28
C LEU A 121 15.33 -0.69 -16.04
N SER A 122 14.71 -1.85 -15.76
CA SER A 122 15.04 -2.67 -14.59
C SER A 122 16.19 -3.65 -14.84
N GLY A 123 16.43 -4.03 -16.10
CA GLY A 123 17.30 -5.14 -16.47
C GLY A 123 16.76 -6.51 -16.05
N LEU A 124 15.47 -6.59 -15.68
CA LEU A 124 14.79 -7.82 -15.28
C LEU A 124 13.81 -8.24 -16.36
N ASP A 125 13.73 -9.54 -16.63
CA ASP A 125 12.68 -10.08 -17.48
C ASP A 125 11.36 -10.13 -16.70
N ILE A 126 10.30 -9.60 -17.29
CA ILE A 126 8.97 -9.50 -16.68
C ILE A 126 8.06 -10.44 -17.46
N ALA A 127 7.71 -11.56 -16.84
CA ALA A 127 6.92 -12.58 -17.52
C ALA A 127 5.46 -12.10 -17.71
N PRO A 128 4.74 -12.52 -18.78
CA PRO A 128 3.36 -12.12 -19.04
C PRO A 128 2.35 -12.47 -17.92
N GLY A 129 2.66 -13.46 -17.10
CA GLY A 129 1.83 -13.87 -15.96
C GLY A 129 2.08 -13.11 -14.65
N GLN A 130 3.10 -12.24 -14.60
CA GLN A 130 3.34 -11.40 -13.44
C GLN A 130 2.35 -10.24 -13.43
N MET A 131 1.82 -9.90 -12.26
CA MET A 131 0.86 -8.80 -12.10
C MET A 131 1.45 -7.69 -11.23
N PRO A 132 1.36 -6.43 -11.67
CA PRO A 132 1.73 -5.29 -10.85
C PRO A 132 0.78 -5.17 -9.66
N GLN A 133 1.29 -4.67 -8.55
CA GLN A 133 0.51 -4.35 -7.36
C GLN A 133 0.50 -2.84 -7.15
N ALA A 134 -0.66 -2.28 -6.83
CA ALA A 134 -0.74 -0.86 -6.49
C ALA A 134 -0.02 -0.60 -5.17
N GLU A 135 0.84 0.41 -5.15
CA GLU A 135 1.42 0.91 -3.89
C GLU A 135 0.40 1.77 -3.14
N PRO A 136 0.33 1.68 -1.80
CA PRO A 136 -0.47 2.62 -1.02
C PRO A 136 0.08 4.04 -1.20
N LEU A 137 -0.80 4.99 -1.47
CA LEU A 137 -0.44 6.39 -1.74
C LEU A 137 -0.74 7.28 -0.54
N ALA A 138 0.06 8.31 -0.32
CA ALA A 138 -0.15 9.28 0.72
C ALA A 138 -1.45 10.08 0.52
N ALA A 139 -2.39 9.96 1.47
CA ALA A 139 -3.62 10.73 1.45
C ALA A 139 -3.38 12.22 1.72
N ARG A 140 -2.36 12.54 2.52
CA ARG A 140 -2.04 13.93 2.87
C ARG A 140 -0.56 14.12 3.19
N VAL A 141 0.14 14.76 2.28
CA VAL A 141 1.53 15.20 2.47
C VAL A 141 1.64 16.35 3.48
N GLN A 142 2.75 16.38 4.22
CA GLN A 142 3.07 17.43 5.18
C GLN A 142 3.22 18.81 4.50
N PRO A 143 2.99 19.92 5.23
CA PRO A 143 3.13 21.26 4.68
C PRO A 143 4.60 21.58 4.34
N MET A 144 4.81 22.53 3.41
CA MET A 144 6.13 22.95 2.92
C MET A 144 7.14 23.21 4.03
N ALA A 145 6.72 23.77 5.18
CA ALA A 145 7.59 24.05 6.31
C ALA A 145 8.41 22.82 6.76
N ASN A 146 7.80 21.64 6.82
CA ASN A 146 8.45 20.41 7.26
C ASN A 146 9.44 19.88 6.20
N TRP A 147 9.14 20.11 4.92
CA TRP A 147 10.01 19.70 3.81
C TRP A 147 11.25 20.58 3.66
N ARG A 148 11.22 21.85 4.08
CA ARG A 148 12.37 22.77 3.96
C ARG A 148 13.62 22.22 4.65
N GLN A 149 13.47 21.63 5.83
CA GLN A 149 14.60 21.07 6.57
C GLN A 149 15.22 19.88 5.83
N ALA A 150 14.40 19.00 5.27
CA ALA A 150 14.87 17.85 4.48
C ALA A 150 15.61 18.31 3.21
N LEU A 151 15.16 19.41 2.59
CA LEU A 151 15.76 19.96 1.39
C LEU A 151 17.20 20.46 1.60
N GLU A 152 17.56 20.91 2.80
CA GLU A 152 18.93 21.37 3.07
C GLU A 152 19.99 20.25 2.94
N GLY A 153 19.57 18.98 2.91
CA GLY A 153 20.41 17.82 2.62
C GLY A 153 20.57 17.52 1.12
N HIS A 154 19.83 18.19 0.23
CA HIS A 154 19.71 17.84 -1.17
C HIS A 154 21.06 17.93 -1.92
N PRO A 155 21.44 16.94 -2.77
CA PRO A 155 22.74 16.91 -3.45
C PRO A 155 23.10 18.18 -4.23
N ARG A 156 22.12 18.80 -4.92
CA ARG A 156 22.32 20.09 -5.64
C ARG A 156 22.69 21.25 -4.71
N LEU A 157 22.15 21.30 -3.48
CA LEU A 157 22.52 22.33 -2.51
C LEU A 157 23.86 22.06 -1.86
N GLN A 158 24.19 20.78 -1.63
CA GLN A 158 25.51 20.40 -1.13
C GLN A 158 26.59 20.79 -2.14
N GLU A 159 26.41 20.50 -3.43
CA GLU A 159 27.33 20.95 -4.50
C GLU A 159 27.58 22.45 -4.41
N ARG A 160 26.53 23.29 -4.38
CA ARG A 160 26.68 24.76 -4.28
C ARG A 160 27.31 25.25 -2.98
N ARG A 161 27.03 24.61 -1.85
CA ARG A 161 27.69 24.94 -0.57
C ARG A 161 29.17 24.63 -0.62
N ASP A 162 29.57 23.56 -1.29
CA ASP A 162 30.97 23.20 -1.43
C ASP A 162 31.73 24.22 -2.28
N GLU A 163 31.10 24.73 -3.35
CA GLU A 163 31.66 25.85 -4.15
C GLU A 163 31.79 27.12 -3.31
N LEU A 164 30.79 27.45 -2.50
CA LEU A 164 30.84 28.61 -1.61
C LEU A 164 31.97 28.46 -0.57
N ARG A 165 32.12 27.27 0.03
CA ARG A 165 33.21 26.98 0.98
C ARG A 165 34.58 27.12 0.30
N GLN A 166 34.71 26.67 -0.94
CA GLN A 166 35.95 26.84 -1.71
C GLN A 166 36.23 28.30 -2.04
N ALA A 167 35.20 29.06 -2.44
CA ALA A 167 35.32 30.48 -2.73
C ALA A 167 35.70 31.28 -1.48
N GLU A 168 35.14 30.96 -0.31
CA GLU A 168 35.47 31.60 0.97
C GLU A 168 36.93 31.34 1.37
N ARG A 169 37.42 30.09 1.23
CA ARG A 169 38.83 29.75 1.49
C ARG A 169 39.80 30.51 0.58
N ASN A 170 39.38 30.80 -0.65
CA ASN A 170 40.17 31.51 -1.65
C ASN A 170 39.85 33.01 -1.74
N ARG A 171 39.03 33.53 -0.82
CA ARG A 171 38.55 34.92 -0.82
C ARG A 171 39.69 35.91 -0.63
N GLN A 172 40.61 35.60 0.28
CA GLN A 172 41.82 36.38 0.50
C GLN A 172 43.05 35.61 0.00
N SER A 173 43.82 36.28 -0.86
CA SER A 173 45.11 35.78 -1.33
C SER A 173 46.22 36.42 -0.50
N PRO A 174 47.08 35.63 0.19
CA PRO A 174 48.25 36.14 0.86
C PRO A 174 49.18 36.84 -0.12
N TRP A 175 50.00 37.75 0.39
CA TRP A 175 50.99 38.49 -0.40
C TRP A 175 51.96 37.59 -1.19
N TYR A 176 52.20 36.36 -0.73
CA TYR A 176 53.11 35.40 -1.35
C TYR A 176 52.46 34.51 -2.42
N ASP A 177 51.14 34.62 -2.67
CA ASP A 177 50.42 33.78 -3.66
C ASP A 177 50.93 33.99 -5.10
N SER A 178 51.48 35.17 -5.38
CA SER A 178 52.04 35.58 -6.66
C SER A 178 53.53 35.24 -6.83
N ILE A 179 54.16 34.67 -5.81
CA ILE A 179 55.60 34.36 -5.81
C ILE A 179 55.81 32.91 -6.21
N ASP A 180 56.45 32.72 -7.35
CA ASP A 180 56.89 31.42 -7.84
C ASP A 180 58.24 31.10 -7.21
N SER A 181 58.28 30.07 -6.37
CA SER A 181 59.51 29.69 -5.70
C SER A 181 59.69 28.19 -5.57
N SER A 182 60.94 27.75 -5.67
CA SER A 182 61.27 26.33 -5.50
C SER A 182 62.71 26.15 -5.06
N PHE A 183 62.92 25.17 -4.19
CA PHE A 183 64.22 24.59 -3.89
C PHE A 183 64.46 23.41 -4.82
N SER A 184 65.62 23.36 -5.48
CA SER A 184 66.03 22.21 -6.29
C SER A 184 67.41 21.72 -5.91
N LEU A 185 67.55 20.40 -5.81
CA LEU A 185 68.81 19.70 -5.61
C LEU A 185 69.01 18.77 -6.82
N ALA A 186 70.10 18.95 -7.56
CA ALA A 186 70.41 18.14 -8.73
C ALA A 186 71.83 17.59 -8.63
N GLN A 187 71.98 16.30 -8.95
CA GLN A 187 73.28 15.65 -9.11
C GLN A 187 73.45 15.28 -10.58
N SER A 188 74.53 15.76 -11.19
CA SER A 188 74.90 15.42 -12.56
C SER A 188 76.17 14.60 -12.61
N TYR A 189 76.22 13.70 -13.59
CA TYR A 189 77.38 12.93 -13.97
C TYR A 189 77.62 13.11 -15.46
N GLU A 190 78.78 13.68 -15.80
CA GLU A 190 79.19 14.00 -17.16
C GLU A 190 80.49 13.28 -17.51
N GLU A 191 80.45 12.51 -18.60
CA GLU A 191 81.65 12.05 -19.28
C GLU A 191 82.16 13.18 -20.16
N ARG A 192 83.33 13.74 -19.82
CA ARG A 192 83.95 14.81 -20.60
C ARG A 192 84.99 14.22 -21.53
N SER A 193 84.78 14.37 -22.85
CA SER A 193 85.71 13.91 -23.87
C SER A 193 87.10 14.54 -23.70
N GLY A 194 88.11 13.71 -23.47
CA GLY A 194 89.51 14.13 -23.29
C GLY A 194 89.99 14.25 -21.85
N ALA A 195 89.13 13.98 -20.84
CA ALA A 195 89.51 13.96 -19.43
C ALA A 195 89.58 12.52 -18.90
N SER A 196 90.58 12.20 -18.05
CA SER A 196 90.78 10.85 -17.49
C SER A 196 89.85 10.49 -16.33
N LYS A 197 89.01 11.43 -15.89
CA LYS A 197 88.04 11.25 -14.80
C LYS A 197 86.69 11.81 -15.22
N ASN A 198 85.64 11.10 -14.85
CA ASN A 198 84.27 11.56 -15.01
C ASN A 198 84.00 12.73 -14.08
N GLY A 199 83.25 13.72 -14.56
CA GLY A 199 82.86 14.89 -13.77
C GLY A 199 81.57 14.61 -13.02
N ASP A 200 81.58 14.87 -11.72
CA ASP A 200 80.40 14.89 -10.86
C ASP A 200 80.11 16.32 -10.39
N GLY A 201 78.82 16.65 -10.28
CA GLY A 201 78.38 17.97 -9.81
C GLY A 201 77.15 17.85 -8.95
N LEU A 202 77.16 18.48 -7.77
CA LEU A 202 75.99 18.67 -6.92
C LEU A 202 75.61 20.16 -6.93
N VAL A 203 74.39 20.46 -7.35
CA VAL A 203 73.85 21.82 -7.39
C VAL A 203 72.62 21.91 -6.51
N ALA A 204 72.65 22.81 -5.53
CA ALA A 204 71.48 23.25 -4.78
C ALA A 204 71.11 24.67 -5.21
N SER A 205 69.86 24.91 -5.58
CA SER A 205 69.38 26.22 -6.02
C SER A 205 68.04 26.59 -5.39
N LEU A 206 67.90 27.88 -5.08
CA LEU A 206 66.65 28.51 -4.68
C LEU A 206 66.25 29.48 -5.81
N ASN A 207 65.09 29.24 -6.42
CA ASN A 207 64.56 30.12 -7.46
C ASN A 207 63.40 30.94 -6.92
N PHE A 208 63.33 32.22 -7.26
CA PHE A 208 62.24 33.14 -6.94
C PHE A 208 61.87 33.95 -8.18
N SER A 209 60.58 33.97 -8.53
CA SER A 209 60.04 34.78 -9.61
C SER A 209 58.75 35.45 -9.13
N ALA A 210 58.64 36.76 -9.36
CA ALA A 210 57.54 37.59 -8.89
C ALA A 210 57.23 38.69 -9.92
N PRO A 211 55.98 39.15 -10.02
CA PRO A 211 55.64 40.31 -10.85
C PRO A 211 56.26 41.59 -10.28
N PHE A 212 56.57 42.56 -11.16
CA PHE A 212 57.16 43.85 -10.76
C PHE A 212 56.25 44.66 -9.81
N ASP A 213 54.93 44.50 -9.91
CA ASP A 213 53.94 45.17 -9.04
C ASP A 213 53.14 44.13 -8.24
N LEU A 214 53.70 43.74 -7.09
CA LEU A 214 53.09 42.78 -6.17
C LEU A 214 51.81 43.31 -5.51
N MET A 215 51.73 44.62 -5.27
CA MET A 215 50.62 45.24 -4.52
C MET A 215 49.36 45.31 -5.37
N THR A 216 49.46 45.81 -6.59
CA THR A 216 48.31 45.92 -7.51
C THR A 216 47.83 44.53 -7.92
N TYR A 217 48.76 43.58 -8.13
CA TYR A 217 48.41 42.19 -8.42
C TYR A 217 47.66 41.52 -7.25
N GLY A 218 48.12 41.70 -6.01
CA GLY A 218 47.45 41.19 -4.82
C GLY A 218 46.05 41.78 -4.64
N GLN A 219 45.87 43.09 -4.87
CA GLN A 219 44.56 43.74 -4.82
C GLN A 219 43.60 43.23 -5.90
N ALA A 220 44.08 43.04 -7.14
CA ALA A 220 43.27 42.49 -8.22
C ALA A 220 42.80 41.06 -7.91
N ARG A 221 43.68 40.22 -7.37
CA ARG A 221 43.36 38.84 -6.92
C ARG A 221 42.39 38.82 -5.74
N GLY A 222 42.52 39.77 -4.80
CA GLY A 222 41.54 39.94 -3.73
C GLY A 222 40.16 40.32 -4.24
N ARG A 223 40.07 41.25 -5.21
CA ARG A 223 38.79 41.61 -5.86
C ARG A 223 38.18 40.44 -6.63
N GLU A 224 39.01 39.67 -7.33
CA GLU A 224 38.58 38.43 -8.01
C GLU A 224 38.02 37.41 -7.00
N GLY A 225 38.72 37.18 -5.88
CA GLY A 225 38.27 36.28 -4.82
C GLY A 225 36.93 36.70 -4.21
N GLU A 226 36.77 37.99 -3.91
CA GLU A 226 35.52 38.57 -3.41
C GLU A 226 34.36 38.40 -4.43
N ALA A 227 34.60 38.69 -5.71
CA ALA A 227 33.61 38.52 -6.76
C ALA A 227 33.18 37.05 -6.92
N ARG A 228 34.13 36.10 -6.85
CA ARG A 228 33.84 34.66 -6.88
C ARG A 228 33.02 34.21 -5.69
N HIS A 229 33.31 34.72 -4.48
CA HIS A 229 32.53 34.44 -3.28
C HIS A 229 31.09 34.98 -3.42
N GLN A 230 30.91 36.22 -3.87
CA GLN A 230 29.59 36.81 -4.09
C GLN A 230 28.79 36.05 -5.15
N ALA A 231 29.44 35.65 -6.25
CA ALA A 231 28.81 34.82 -7.28
C ALA A 231 28.39 33.45 -6.74
N ALA A 232 29.23 32.77 -5.96
CA ALA A 232 28.90 31.48 -5.36
C ALA A 232 27.74 31.58 -4.36
N LEU A 233 27.70 32.66 -3.56
CA LEU A 233 26.59 32.92 -2.63
C LEU A 233 25.28 33.17 -3.38
N ALA A 234 25.31 33.98 -4.45
CA ALA A 234 24.16 34.24 -5.28
C ALA A 234 23.64 32.94 -5.96
N GLN A 235 24.54 32.11 -6.47
CA GLN A 235 24.19 30.82 -7.08
C GLN A 235 23.56 29.86 -6.06
N LEU A 236 24.10 29.77 -4.84
CA LEU A 236 23.50 28.96 -3.77
C LEU A 236 22.07 29.43 -3.43
N ASN A 237 21.86 30.74 -3.31
CA ASN A 237 20.55 31.30 -3.01
C ASN A 237 19.56 31.08 -4.16
N ALA A 238 19.99 31.26 -5.41
CA ALA A 238 19.17 30.99 -6.59
C ALA A 238 18.78 29.51 -6.68
N GLU A 239 19.73 28.60 -6.44
CA GLU A 239 19.50 27.16 -6.43
C GLU A 239 18.49 26.76 -5.35
N ARG A 240 18.62 27.29 -4.13
CA ARG A 240 17.66 27.07 -3.04
C ARG A 240 16.26 27.56 -3.42
N GLN A 241 16.14 28.75 -4.00
CA GLN A 241 14.85 29.30 -4.42
C GLN A 241 14.21 28.43 -5.52
N GLN A 242 14.99 27.98 -6.50
CA GLN A 242 14.51 27.10 -7.56
C GLN A 242 13.98 25.77 -7.01
N LEU A 243 14.71 25.15 -6.08
CA LEU A 243 14.27 23.90 -5.44
C LEU A 243 13.02 24.09 -4.59
N LEU A 244 12.91 25.19 -3.84
CA LEU A 244 11.70 25.50 -3.08
C LEU A 244 10.49 25.73 -3.98
N GLN A 245 10.66 26.41 -5.12
CA GLN A 245 9.60 26.60 -6.11
C GLN A 245 9.19 25.29 -6.78
N ALA A 246 10.15 24.42 -7.12
CA ALA A 246 9.90 23.10 -7.67
C ALA A 246 9.15 22.20 -6.67
N LEU A 247 9.58 22.19 -5.41
CA LEU A 247 8.92 21.47 -4.32
C LEU A 247 7.50 21.98 -4.08
N ASN A 248 7.29 23.30 -4.06
CA ASN A 248 5.95 23.86 -3.89
C ASN A 248 5.01 23.42 -5.02
N ARG A 249 5.47 23.45 -6.29
CA ARG A 249 4.70 22.94 -7.43
C ARG A 249 4.41 21.44 -7.31
N ALA A 250 5.38 20.64 -6.87
CA ALA A 250 5.19 19.21 -6.67
C ALA A 250 4.18 18.90 -5.56
N LEU A 251 4.24 19.60 -4.42
CA LEU A 251 3.30 19.44 -3.32
C LEU A 251 1.88 19.88 -3.70
N GLN A 252 1.74 20.97 -4.45
CA GLN A 252 0.45 21.41 -4.99
C GLN A 252 -0.12 20.37 -5.97
N GLY A 253 0.72 19.89 -6.90
CA GLY A 253 0.33 18.84 -7.84
C GLY A 253 -0.10 17.55 -7.15
N GLN A 254 0.56 17.15 -6.07
CA GLN A 254 0.17 15.98 -5.28
C GLN A 254 -1.21 16.16 -4.64
N ARG A 255 -1.46 17.30 -3.99
CA ARG A 255 -2.76 17.57 -3.36
C ARG A 255 -3.89 17.61 -4.38
N GLN A 256 -3.63 18.19 -5.55
CA GLN A 256 -4.59 18.22 -6.65
C GLN A 256 -4.88 16.81 -7.18
N ALA A 257 -3.86 15.99 -7.39
CA ALA A 257 -4.03 14.63 -7.86
C ALA A 257 -4.79 13.75 -6.86
N VAL A 258 -4.54 13.90 -5.55
CA VAL A 258 -5.30 13.19 -4.50
C VAL A 258 -6.77 13.64 -4.47
N ALA A 259 -7.03 14.95 -4.52
CA ALA A 259 -8.40 15.46 -4.56
C ALA A 259 -9.16 15.02 -5.82
N GLU A 260 -8.46 14.93 -6.96
CA GLU A 260 -9.04 14.41 -8.19
C GLU A 260 -9.34 12.91 -8.11
N LEU A 261 -8.44 12.12 -7.52
CA LEU A 261 -8.68 10.71 -7.24
C LEU A 261 -9.93 10.50 -6.37
N GLU A 262 -10.10 11.27 -5.30
CA GLU A 262 -11.30 11.19 -4.44
C GLU A 262 -12.56 11.56 -5.23
N ARG A 263 -12.51 12.61 -6.04
CA ARG A 263 -13.63 13.02 -6.91
C ARG A 263 -14.03 11.94 -7.91
N GLU A 264 -13.07 11.29 -8.57
CA GLU A 264 -13.35 10.22 -9.53
C GLU A 264 -13.89 8.95 -8.85
N ARG A 265 -13.48 8.68 -7.59
CA ARG A 265 -14.11 7.63 -6.77
C ARG A 265 -15.58 7.92 -6.51
N ASP A 266 -15.89 9.16 -6.14
CA ASP A 266 -17.26 9.58 -5.88
C ASP A 266 -18.09 9.51 -7.16
N GLN A 267 -17.59 9.99 -8.31
CA GLN A 267 -18.27 9.87 -9.60
C GLN A 267 -18.55 8.42 -9.99
N LEU A 268 -17.60 7.50 -9.76
CA LEU A 268 -17.83 6.08 -10.00
C LEU A 268 -18.92 5.52 -9.07
N SER A 269 -18.93 5.92 -7.79
CA SER A 269 -19.98 5.50 -6.85
C SER A 269 -21.37 5.99 -7.28
N VAL A 270 -21.46 7.24 -7.75
CA VAL A 270 -22.70 7.84 -8.25
C VAL A 270 -23.18 7.14 -9.52
N SER A 271 -22.29 6.87 -10.48
CA SER A 271 -22.66 6.13 -11.70
C SER A 271 -23.09 4.68 -11.40
N ALA A 272 -22.54 4.04 -10.36
CA ALA A 272 -22.99 2.73 -9.91
C ALA A 272 -24.40 2.75 -9.31
N VAL A 273 -24.76 3.79 -8.55
CA VAL A 273 -26.13 4.00 -8.05
C VAL A 273 -27.08 4.30 -9.20
N ALA A 274 -26.71 5.21 -10.10
CA ALA A 274 -27.51 5.54 -11.28
C ALA A 274 -27.81 4.31 -12.14
N MET A 275 -26.82 3.43 -12.32
CA MET A 275 -27.03 2.18 -13.06
C MET A 275 -27.99 1.24 -12.35
N ARG A 276 -27.91 1.14 -11.01
CA ARG A 276 -28.83 0.30 -10.22
C ARG A 276 -30.26 0.83 -10.32
N GLU A 277 -30.46 2.13 -10.20
CA GLU A 277 -31.77 2.76 -10.35
C GLU A 277 -32.34 2.54 -11.75
N GLN A 278 -31.53 2.72 -12.80
CA GLN A 278 -31.99 2.49 -14.17
C GLN A 278 -32.40 1.03 -14.42
N ARG A 279 -31.65 0.05 -13.90
CA ARG A 279 -32.05 -1.37 -13.97
C ARG A 279 -33.39 -1.62 -13.29
N LEU A 280 -33.58 -1.09 -12.09
CA LEU A 280 -34.85 -1.22 -11.35
C LEU A 280 -36.02 -0.55 -12.06
N ARG A 281 -35.77 0.56 -12.78
CA ARG A 281 -36.79 1.21 -13.62
C ARG A 281 -37.12 0.37 -14.84
N ALA A 282 -36.12 -0.17 -15.54
CA ALA A 282 -36.32 -1.06 -16.67
C ALA A 282 -37.11 -2.33 -16.30
N GLU A 283 -36.92 -2.86 -15.09
CA GLU A 283 -37.67 -4.01 -14.57
C GLU A 283 -39.14 -3.71 -14.23
N ARG A 284 -39.47 -2.44 -13.91
CA ARG A 284 -40.79 -2.05 -13.38
C ARG A 284 -41.65 -1.23 -14.34
N SER A 285 -41.05 -0.71 -15.42
CA SER A 285 -41.68 0.27 -16.30
C SER A 285 -41.58 -0.14 -17.78
N VAL A 286 -42.70 -0.02 -18.50
CA VAL A 286 -42.76 -0.07 -19.97
C VAL A 286 -42.19 1.24 -20.60
N SER A 287 -42.04 2.31 -19.81
CA SER A 287 -41.64 3.65 -20.24
C SER A 287 -40.19 4.05 -19.89
N GLY A 288 -39.40 3.17 -19.27
CA GLY A 288 -37.97 3.43 -19.10
C GLY A 288 -37.29 3.47 -20.47
N SER A 289 -36.76 4.64 -20.89
CA SER A 289 -36.10 4.78 -22.19
C SER A 289 -34.83 3.91 -22.21
N PRO A 290 -34.78 2.81 -22.98
CA PRO A 290 -33.66 1.88 -22.95
C PRO A 290 -32.34 2.51 -23.41
N GLY A 291 -32.39 3.64 -24.11
CA GLY A 291 -31.21 4.45 -24.46
C GLY A 291 -30.55 5.11 -23.25
N GLU A 292 -31.31 5.45 -22.20
CA GLU A 292 -30.76 6.02 -20.97
C GLU A 292 -29.96 5.00 -20.16
N GLU A 293 -30.44 3.74 -20.10
CA GLU A 293 -29.70 2.65 -19.45
C GLU A 293 -28.33 2.47 -20.11
N LEU A 294 -28.30 2.44 -21.45
CA LEU A 294 -27.06 2.26 -22.22
C LEU A 294 -26.11 3.46 -22.09
N ALA A 295 -26.66 4.67 -21.97
CA ALA A 295 -25.87 5.88 -21.71
C ALA A 295 -25.26 5.86 -20.30
N VAL A 296 -26.03 5.44 -19.28
CA VAL A 296 -25.53 5.31 -17.89
C VAL A 296 -24.50 4.18 -17.77
N GLU A 297 -24.69 3.07 -18.48
CA GLU A 297 -23.72 1.97 -18.53
C GLU A 297 -22.40 2.43 -19.15
N LEU A 298 -22.47 3.16 -20.28
CA LEU A 298 -21.30 3.76 -20.92
C LEU A 298 -20.57 4.73 -19.97
N GLU A 299 -21.32 5.61 -19.30
CA GLU A 299 -20.75 6.59 -18.37
C GLU A 299 -20.04 5.92 -17.20
N ARG A 300 -20.58 4.81 -16.68
CA ARG A 300 -19.89 4.00 -15.65
C ARG A 300 -18.55 3.46 -16.15
N TYR A 301 -18.46 3.00 -17.40
CA TYR A 301 -17.18 2.55 -17.96
C TYR A 301 -16.15 3.67 -18.09
N ASN A 302 -16.58 4.85 -18.56
CA ASN A 302 -15.72 6.03 -18.65
C ASN A 302 -15.21 6.46 -17.26
N ASN A 303 -16.09 6.49 -16.26
CA ASN A 303 -15.72 6.75 -14.86
C ASN A 303 -14.67 5.76 -14.34
N GLY A 304 -14.78 4.48 -14.71
CA GLY A 304 -13.78 3.47 -14.34
C GLY A 304 -12.38 3.79 -14.90
N PHE A 305 -12.30 4.21 -16.17
CA PHE A 305 -11.03 4.64 -16.76
C PHE A 305 -10.48 5.92 -16.12
N ARG A 306 -11.34 6.90 -15.82
CA ARG A 306 -10.91 8.13 -15.14
C ARG A 306 -10.37 7.84 -13.74
N LEU A 307 -10.98 6.92 -13.00
CA LEU A 307 -10.46 6.48 -11.70
C LEU A 307 -9.07 5.84 -11.81
N ILE A 308 -8.85 4.94 -12.78
CA ILE A 308 -7.54 4.31 -13.01
C ILE A 308 -6.49 5.39 -13.35
N ALA A 309 -6.84 6.33 -14.24
CA ALA A 309 -5.95 7.42 -14.61
C ALA A 309 -5.64 8.38 -13.45
N ALA A 310 -6.63 8.69 -12.60
CA ALA A 310 -6.46 9.56 -11.44
C ALA A 310 -5.53 8.92 -10.38
N TRP A 311 -5.66 7.60 -10.16
CA TRP A 311 -4.73 6.87 -9.30
C TRP A 311 -3.30 6.89 -9.84
N HIS A 312 -3.14 6.58 -11.13
CA HIS A 312 -1.84 6.65 -11.82
C HIS A 312 -1.21 8.04 -11.71
N ALA A 313 -1.99 9.10 -11.94
CA ALA A 313 -1.52 10.47 -11.78
C ALA A 313 -1.06 10.76 -10.34
N ALA A 314 -1.83 10.36 -9.33
CA ALA A 314 -1.45 10.54 -7.92
C ALA A 314 -0.16 9.78 -7.58
N TRP A 315 0.03 8.57 -8.13
CA TRP A 315 1.24 7.79 -7.94
C TRP A 315 2.46 8.49 -8.55
N LEU A 316 2.37 8.98 -9.78
CA LEU A 316 3.47 9.71 -10.43
C LEU A 316 3.83 11.00 -9.69
N ARG A 317 2.84 11.72 -9.16
CA ARG A 317 3.07 12.94 -8.36
C ARG A 317 3.77 12.64 -7.05
N GLU A 318 3.40 11.56 -6.35
CA GLU A 318 4.09 11.15 -5.14
C GLU A 318 5.52 10.65 -5.44
N ALA A 319 5.70 9.88 -6.51
CA ALA A 319 7.01 9.43 -6.96
C ALA A 319 7.95 10.63 -7.23
N ALA A 320 7.44 11.69 -7.86
CA ALA A 320 8.22 12.91 -8.11
C ALA A 320 8.66 13.63 -6.82
N LEU A 321 7.87 13.57 -5.73
CA LEU A 321 8.27 14.14 -4.43
C LEU A 321 9.53 13.47 -3.85
N ARG A 322 9.80 12.22 -4.26
CA ARG A 322 10.97 11.46 -3.81
C ARG A 322 12.29 11.99 -4.37
N LEU A 323 12.27 12.84 -5.40
CA LEU A 323 13.48 13.51 -5.88
C LEU A 323 14.03 14.54 -4.87
N PHE A 324 13.19 15.05 -3.97
CA PHE A 324 13.60 16.09 -3.01
C PHE A 324 14.22 15.53 -1.73
N VAL A 325 14.20 14.21 -1.53
CA VAL A 325 14.66 13.54 -0.31
C VAL A 325 15.40 12.25 -0.65
N ASP A 326 16.65 12.11 -0.19
CA ASP A 326 17.56 11.02 -0.61
C ASP A 326 17.16 9.61 -0.13
N ASP A 327 16.43 9.52 0.99
CA ASP A 327 16.09 8.26 1.69
C ASP A 327 14.57 8.10 1.92
N ASP A 328 14.03 6.91 1.61
CA ASP A 328 12.64 6.53 1.85
C ASP A 328 12.29 6.62 3.36
N ARG A 329 13.25 6.45 4.27
CA ARG A 329 13.05 6.65 5.73
C ARG A 329 12.79 8.09 6.12
N ALA A 330 13.50 9.04 5.50
CA ALA A 330 13.31 10.46 5.75
C ALA A 330 12.05 10.99 5.05
N LEU A 331 11.63 10.34 3.96
CA LEU A 331 10.44 10.66 3.20
C LEU A 331 9.14 10.23 3.90
N SER A 332 9.10 9.04 4.50
CA SER A 332 7.89 8.50 5.15
C SER A 332 7.17 9.48 6.09
N PRO A 333 7.83 10.16 7.05
CA PRO A 333 7.14 11.13 7.90
C PRO A 333 6.62 12.37 7.15
N LEU A 334 7.23 12.73 6.00
CA LEU A 334 6.84 13.86 5.16
C LEU A 334 5.63 13.56 4.28
N LEU A 335 5.41 12.30 3.95
CA LEU A 335 4.22 11.83 3.22
C LEU A 335 2.97 11.74 4.10
N GLY A 336 3.13 11.74 5.43
CA GLY A 336 2.03 11.65 6.39
C GLY A 336 1.68 10.21 6.78
N ALA A 337 0.79 10.06 7.76
CA ALA A 337 0.44 8.75 8.33
C ALA A 337 -0.75 8.06 7.65
N GLN A 338 -1.52 8.81 6.85
CA GLN A 338 -2.72 8.30 6.19
C GLN A 338 -2.40 7.89 4.76
N ASN A 339 -2.77 6.66 4.42
CA ASN A 339 -2.62 6.13 3.08
C ASN A 339 -3.98 5.85 2.44
N LEU A 340 -4.02 6.03 1.13
CA LEU A 340 -5.07 5.58 0.24
C LEU A 340 -4.64 4.25 -0.33
N ASP A 341 -5.57 3.30 -0.37
CA ASP A 341 -5.39 2.01 -1.05
C ASP A 341 -6.13 2.05 -2.38
N TRP A 342 -5.59 1.39 -3.41
CA TRP A 342 -6.27 1.26 -4.70
C TRP A 342 -7.62 0.57 -4.47
N ARG A 343 -8.64 0.92 -5.27
CA ARG A 343 -9.91 0.19 -5.30
C ARG A 343 -10.35 0.04 -6.75
N SER A 344 -10.37 -1.20 -7.25
CA SER A 344 -10.67 -1.40 -8.68
C SER A 344 -12.12 -1.00 -9.02
N PRO A 345 -12.35 -0.39 -10.19
CA PRO A 345 -13.65 0.14 -10.58
C PRO A 345 -14.73 -0.93 -10.82
N GLY A 346 -14.35 -2.19 -11.02
CA GLY A 346 -15.28 -3.28 -11.34
C GLY A 346 -16.05 -3.87 -10.16
N GLY A 347 -15.96 -3.30 -8.96
CA GLY A 347 -16.59 -3.89 -7.77
C GLY A 347 -15.95 -5.21 -7.34
N GLY A 348 -14.94 -5.69 -8.06
CA GLY A 348 -13.85 -6.40 -7.44
C GLY A 348 -13.11 -5.36 -6.60
N GLN A 349 -13.27 -5.42 -5.29
CA GLN A 349 -12.22 -4.99 -4.38
C GLN A 349 -10.86 -5.36 -5.04
N PRO A 350 -9.79 -4.55 -4.93
CA PRO A 350 -8.49 -5.22 -4.86
C PRO A 350 -8.73 -6.26 -3.80
N MET A 351 -8.62 -7.55 -4.14
CA MET A 351 -8.80 -8.63 -3.17
C MET A 351 -8.20 -8.09 -1.89
N ALA A 352 -9.04 -7.80 -0.87
CA ALA A 352 -8.73 -6.92 0.26
C ALA A 352 -7.24 -6.54 0.34
N SER A 353 -6.36 -7.08 1.16
CA SER A 353 -5.44 -8.12 0.67
C SER A 353 -6.20 -9.31 0.12
N PRO A 354 -5.63 -10.22 -0.71
CA PRO A 354 -6.12 -11.60 -0.67
C PRO A 354 -6.51 -11.88 0.78
N PRO A 355 -7.74 -12.32 1.13
CA PRO A 355 -7.88 -12.98 2.41
C PRO A 355 -6.82 -14.06 2.32
N ARG A 356 -5.69 -13.79 2.97
CA ARG A 356 -4.34 -14.14 2.54
C ARG A 356 -4.36 -15.49 1.85
N ALA A 357 -4.47 -15.52 0.52
CA ALA A 357 -4.78 -16.70 -0.29
C ALA A 357 -5.44 -17.89 0.46
N ALA A 358 -6.62 -17.76 1.09
CA ALA A 358 -7.27 -18.82 1.89
C ALA A 358 -6.25 -19.75 2.60
N GLY A 359 -5.25 -19.12 3.23
CA GLY A 359 -4.25 -19.82 3.99
C GLY A 359 -4.97 -20.31 5.23
N TRP A 360 -4.83 -21.60 5.52
CA TRP A 360 -5.23 -22.15 6.79
C TRP A 360 -4.79 -21.23 7.94
N SER A 361 -5.75 -20.74 8.72
CA SER A 361 -5.49 -19.86 9.87
C SER A 361 -6.12 -20.41 11.14
N GLN A 362 -5.51 -20.10 12.26
CA GLN A 362 -6.02 -20.40 13.58
C GLN A 362 -6.64 -19.13 14.17
N GLY A 363 -7.86 -19.26 14.68
CA GLY A 363 -8.55 -18.21 15.41
C GLY A 363 -8.86 -18.61 16.84
N VAL A 364 -9.29 -17.64 17.64
CA VAL A 364 -9.74 -17.87 19.00
C VAL A 364 -10.87 -16.93 19.37
N TYR A 365 -11.84 -17.46 20.11
CA TYR A 365 -12.91 -16.68 20.74
C TYR A 365 -12.36 -16.03 22.01
N LEU A 366 -12.65 -14.74 22.16
CA LEU A 366 -12.37 -13.97 23.37
C LEU A 366 -13.71 -13.48 23.91
N TRP A 367 -14.43 -14.36 24.60
CA TRP A 367 -15.69 -13.98 25.25
C TRP A 367 -15.47 -12.90 26.31
N LYS A 368 -14.31 -12.92 26.98
CA LYS A 368 -13.85 -11.91 27.92
C LYS A 368 -12.76 -11.04 27.30
N SER A 369 -13.16 -9.99 26.59
CA SER A 369 -12.25 -9.14 25.82
C SER A 369 -11.54 -8.04 26.64
N GLN A 370 -11.81 -7.91 27.94
CA GLN A 370 -11.38 -6.76 28.75
C GLN A 370 -9.85 -6.60 28.77
N ALA A 371 -9.09 -7.69 28.85
CA ALA A 371 -7.62 -7.66 28.82
C ALA A 371 -7.06 -7.19 27.47
N LEU A 372 -7.77 -7.46 26.37
CA LEU A 372 -7.40 -6.97 25.04
C LEU A 372 -7.77 -5.49 24.85
N LEU A 373 -8.92 -5.06 25.38
CA LEU A 373 -9.43 -3.71 25.17
C LEU A 373 -8.72 -2.66 26.02
N ARG A 374 -8.25 -3.03 27.22
CA ARG A 374 -7.56 -2.11 28.12
C ARG A 374 -6.13 -1.80 27.63
N PRO A 375 -5.73 -0.52 27.53
CA PRO A 375 -4.41 -0.14 27.01
C PRO A 375 -3.20 -0.70 27.77
N ASP A 376 -3.33 -0.93 29.08
CA ASP A 376 -2.27 -1.42 29.97
C ASP A 376 -1.92 -2.89 29.74
N THR A 377 -2.91 -3.70 29.36
CA THR A 377 -2.81 -5.16 29.23
C THR A 377 -2.79 -5.63 27.77
N ARG A 378 -3.36 -4.85 26.85
CA ARG A 378 -3.46 -5.15 25.41
C ARG A 378 -2.18 -5.66 24.77
N ARG A 379 -1.04 -5.01 25.03
CA ARG A 379 0.23 -5.38 24.40
C ARG A 379 0.69 -6.77 24.81
N ALA A 380 0.52 -7.12 26.09
CA ALA A 380 0.87 -8.45 26.60
C ALA A 380 -0.09 -9.50 26.01
N GLU A 381 -1.37 -9.18 25.97
CA GLU A 381 -2.42 -10.04 25.43
C GLU A 381 -2.18 -10.39 23.95
N LEU A 382 -1.96 -9.38 23.10
CA LEU A 382 -1.64 -9.57 21.68
C LEU A 382 -0.36 -10.38 21.49
N LYS A 383 0.67 -10.19 22.33
CA LYS A 383 1.89 -10.99 22.27
C LYS A 383 1.62 -12.46 22.59
N ALA A 384 0.79 -12.75 23.60
CA ALA A 384 0.42 -14.11 23.97
C ALA A 384 -0.36 -14.79 22.84
N LEU A 385 -1.38 -14.12 22.29
CA LEU A 385 -2.18 -14.56 21.14
C LEU A 385 -1.29 -14.88 19.92
N ARG A 386 -0.38 -13.96 19.57
CA ARG A 386 0.57 -14.16 18.47
C ARG A 386 1.45 -15.38 18.69
N SER A 387 1.97 -15.52 19.91
CA SER A 387 2.85 -16.63 20.25
C SER A 387 2.11 -17.96 20.08
N ALA A 388 0.86 -18.03 20.55
CA ALA A 388 -0.01 -19.21 20.45
C ALA A 388 -0.31 -19.62 19.01
N GLY A 389 -0.02 -18.74 18.03
CA GLY A 389 -0.25 -18.98 16.61
C GLY A 389 -1.59 -18.46 16.14
N MET A 390 -2.28 -17.64 16.93
CA MET A 390 -3.56 -17.05 16.56
C MET A 390 -3.35 -15.93 15.53
N GLN A 391 -4.07 -16.01 14.42
CA GLN A 391 -4.12 -14.95 13.41
C GLN A 391 -5.49 -14.27 13.36
N ARG A 392 -6.52 -14.83 14.01
CA ARG A 392 -7.88 -14.32 13.97
C ARG A 392 -8.48 -14.26 15.39
N LEU A 393 -8.97 -13.09 15.77
CA LEU A 393 -9.46 -12.79 17.11
C LEU A 393 -10.96 -12.50 17.03
N TYR A 394 -11.80 -13.35 17.61
CA TYR A 394 -13.23 -13.12 17.73
C TYR A 394 -13.49 -12.40 19.05
N VAL A 395 -13.62 -11.08 19.00
CA VAL A 395 -13.66 -10.20 20.17
C VAL A 395 -15.11 -10.01 20.61
N GLY A 396 -15.47 -10.67 21.71
CA GLY A 396 -16.79 -10.57 22.33
C GLY A 396 -16.97 -9.26 23.09
N LEU A 397 -18.21 -8.77 23.12
CA LEU A 397 -18.61 -7.61 23.91
C LEU A 397 -19.66 -8.02 24.95
N ASP A 398 -19.46 -7.60 26.20
CA ASP A 398 -20.43 -7.78 27.27
C ASP A 398 -21.34 -6.55 27.46
N ALA A 399 -22.42 -6.72 28.20
CA ALA A 399 -23.40 -5.65 28.45
C ALA A 399 -22.80 -4.42 29.16
N SER A 400 -21.81 -4.61 30.03
CA SER A 400 -21.15 -3.50 30.74
C SER A 400 -20.28 -2.66 29.81
N GLN A 401 -19.61 -3.32 28.85
CA GLN A 401 -18.84 -2.65 27.81
C GLN A 401 -19.74 -1.87 26.86
N VAL A 402 -20.88 -2.45 26.46
CA VAL A 402 -21.84 -1.80 25.56
C VAL A 402 -22.55 -0.60 26.22
N ALA A 403 -22.74 -0.62 27.54
CA ALA A 403 -23.39 0.47 28.27
C ALA A 403 -22.64 1.81 28.18
N ASP A 404 -21.31 1.79 28.03
CA ASP A 404 -20.49 2.98 27.75
C ASP A 404 -19.84 2.89 26.36
N ILE A 405 -20.68 3.09 25.34
CA ILE A 405 -20.28 2.96 23.94
C ILE A 405 -19.17 3.95 23.53
N ALA A 406 -19.12 5.13 24.14
CA ALA A 406 -18.14 6.16 23.80
C ALA A 406 -16.73 5.71 24.19
N THR A 407 -16.58 5.23 25.44
CA THR A 407 -15.32 4.66 25.93
C THR A 407 -14.95 3.39 25.16
N LEU A 408 -15.92 2.50 24.95
CA LEU A 408 -15.72 1.24 24.24
C LEU A 408 -15.19 1.46 22.82
N ARG A 409 -15.73 2.43 22.08
CA ARG A 409 -15.25 2.75 20.72
C ARG A 409 -13.77 3.14 20.71
N GLY A 410 -13.31 3.94 21.67
CA GLY A 410 -11.90 4.32 21.76
C GLY A 410 -10.99 3.12 22.08
N GLN A 411 -11.44 2.24 22.98
CA GLN A 411 -10.71 1.02 23.33
C GLN A 411 -10.64 0.04 22.16
N LEU A 412 -11.76 -0.16 21.45
CA LEU A 412 -11.82 -1.00 20.26
C LEU A 412 -10.95 -0.46 19.13
N GLN A 413 -10.98 0.85 18.88
CA GLN A 413 -10.13 1.46 17.86
C GLN A 413 -8.65 1.18 18.13
N GLY A 414 -8.19 1.39 19.38
CA GLY A 414 -6.81 1.08 19.75
C GLY A 414 -6.48 -0.41 19.65
N ALA A 415 -7.38 -1.29 20.06
CA ALA A 415 -7.18 -2.75 19.95
C ALA A 415 -7.10 -3.22 18.49
N LEU A 416 -7.94 -2.64 17.61
CA LEU A 416 -7.92 -2.87 16.17
C LEU A 416 -6.59 -2.43 15.55
N ASP A 417 -6.17 -1.20 15.82
CA ASP A 417 -4.92 -0.65 15.27
C ASP A 417 -3.70 -1.50 15.69
N ASP A 418 -3.61 -1.87 16.97
CA ASP A 418 -2.50 -2.66 17.50
C ASP A 418 -2.49 -4.11 17.00
N ALA A 419 -3.66 -4.73 16.81
CA ALA A 419 -3.79 -6.08 16.27
C ALA A 419 -3.47 -6.11 14.77
N HIS A 420 -3.96 -5.13 14.00
CA HIS A 420 -3.71 -4.98 12.57
C HIS A 420 -2.23 -4.70 12.28
N ALA A 421 -1.56 -3.89 13.10
CA ALA A 421 -0.11 -3.67 13.02
C ALA A 421 0.70 -4.98 13.21
N GLN A 422 0.12 -6.00 13.84
CA GLN A 422 0.72 -7.33 14.02
C GLN A 422 0.26 -8.35 12.97
N GLY A 423 -0.56 -7.93 11.99
CA GLY A 423 -1.08 -8.79 10.93
C GLY A 423 -2.15 -9.78 11.39
N MET A 424 -2.82 -9.50 12.52
CA MET A 424 -3.97 -10.27 12.99
C MET A 424 -5.27 -9.70 12.42
N GLN A 425 -6.25 -10.57 12.25
CA GLN A 425 -7.62 -10.21 11.92
C GLN A 425 -8.44 -10.09 13.20
N VAL A 426 -9.26 -9.05 13.30
CA VAL A 426 -10.15 -8.81 14.44
C VAL A 426 -11.59 -8.83 13.94
N VAL A 427 -12.37 -9.74 14.51
CA VAL A 427 -13.75 -10.01 14.16
C VAL A 427 -14.62 -9.63 15.33
N LEU A 428 -15.62 -8.80 15.09
CA LEU A 428 -16.60 -8.46 16.13
C LEU A 428 -17.46 -9.69 16.40
N LEU A 429 -17.48 -10.18 17.64
CA LEU A 429 -18.26 -11.34 18.06
C LEU A 429 -19.44 -10.90 18.90
N LEU A 430 -20.64 -11.30 18.49
CA LEU A 430 -21.90 -10.94 19.12
C LEU A 430 -22.82 -12.18 19.15
N GLY A 431 -23.44 -12.52 20.29
CA GLY A 431 -24.22 -13.76 20.43
C GLY A 431 -25.37 -13.74 21.44
N ASP A 432 -26.09 -12.62 21.61
CA ASP A 432 -27.26 -12.59 22.49
C ASP A 432 -28.49 -13.25 21.80
N PRO A 433 -29.05 -14.34 22.34
CA PRO A 433 -30.18 -15.04 21.73
C PRO A 433 -31.45 -14.18 21.64
N ALA A 434 -31.59 -13.13 22.45
CA ALA A 434 -32.73 -12.21 22.38
C ALA A 434 -32.82 -11.49 21.02
N TRP A 435 -31.69 -11.33 20.32
CA TRP A 435 -31.63 -10.67 19.01
C TRP A 435 -32.29 -11.43 17.86
N LEU A 436 -32.69 -12.70 18.07
CA LEU A 436 -33.51 -13.43 17.12
C LEU A 436 -34.93 -12.82 17.01
N SER A 437 -35.45 -12.27 18.11
CA SER A 437 -36.78 -11.64 18.14
C SER A 437 -36.82 -10.34 17.32
N GLY A 438 -38.01 -9.94 16.87
CA GLY A 438 -38.19 -8.70 16.11
C GLY A 438 -37.72 -7.44 16.86
N SER A 439 -37.96 -7.36 18.18
CA SER A 439 -37.49 -6.24 19.02
C SER A 439 -35.98 -6.31 19.27
N GLY A 440 -35.46 -7.47 19.69
CA GLY A 440 -34.02 -7.63 19.93
C GLY A 440 -33.19 -7.42 18.65
N ARG A 441 -33.72 -7.75 17.48
CA ARG A 441 -33.08 -7.44 16.19
C ARG A 441 -32.84 -5.94 16.02
N GLN A 442 -33.76 -5.08 16.47
CA GLN A 442 -33.56 -3.62 16.40
C GLN A 442 -32.43 -3.18 17.34
N ASP A 443 -32.32 -3.78 18.52
CA ASP A 443 -31.23 -3.48 19.46
C ASP A 443 -29.87 -3.86 18.87
N LEU A 444 -29.78 -5.02 18.21
CA LEU A 444 -28.58 -5.43 17.47
C LEU A 444 -28.23 -4.41 16.36
N LEU A 445 -29.20 -4.02 15.53
CA LEU A 445 -28.96 -3.05 14.46
C LEU A 445 -28.53 -1.69 15.01
N ALA A 446 -29.11 -1.24 16.12
CA ALA A 446 -28.74 -0.01 16.80
C ALA A 446 -27.29 -0.08 17.32
N LEU A 447 -26.91 -1.18 17.98
CA LEU A 447 -25.55 -1.41 18.45
C LEU A 447 -24.54 -1.40 17.30
N LEU A 448 -24.82 -2.11 16.21
CA LEU A 448 -23.95 -2.12 15.02
C LEU A 448 -23.84 -0.72 14.39
N GLY A 449 -24.92 0.05 14.38
CA GLY A 449 -24.94 1.45 13.98
C GLY A 449 -24.02 2.32 14.84
N GLN A 450 -24.03 2.12 16.16
CA GLN A 450 -23.15 2.84 17.08
C GLN A 450 -21.69 2.42 16.97
N LEU A 451 -21.38 1.21 16.50
CA LEU A 451 -20.01 0.72 16.26
C LEU A 451 -19.49 1.02 14.84
N ARG A 452 -20.32 1.61 13.98
CA ARG A 452 -19.95 1.99 12.61
C ARG A 452 -18.68 2.83 12.56
N GLY A 453 -17.85 2.59 11.54
CA GLY A 453 -16.60 3.30 11.31
C GLY A 453 -15.38 2.65 11.95
N LEU A 454 -15.56 1.67 12.85
CA LEU A 454 -14.48 0.82 13.33
C LEU A 454 -14.10 -0.21 12.25
N ARG A 455 -12.80 -0.46 12.09
CA ARG A 455 -12.25 -1.30 11.02
C ARG A 455 -12.20 -2.79 11.38
N PHE A 456 -13.31 -3.40 11.79
CA PHE A 456 -13.34 -4.86 11.95
C PHE A 456 -13.18 -5.57 10.59
N ASP A 457 -12.57 -6.75 10.60
CA ASP A 457 -12.39 -7.60 9.41
C ASP A 457 -13.68 -8.34 9.02
N ALA A 458 -14.54 -8.60 10.02
CA ALA A 458 -15.86 -9.21 9.86
C ALA A 458 -16.73 -8.98 11.10
N LEU A 459 -18.03 -9.24 10.96
CA LEU A 459 -18.98 -9.44 12.05
C LEU A 459 -19.32 -10.93 12.13
N HIS A 460 -19.15 -11.54 13.29
CA HIS A 460 -19.49 -12.92 13.57
C HIS A 460 -20.66 -12.98 14.55
N LEU A 461 -21.78 -13.54 14.09
CA LEU A 461 -22.98 -13.74 14.90
C LEU A 461 -23.03 -15.18 15.43
N ASP A 462 -22.90 -15.32 16.75
CA ASP A 462 -23.11 -16.58 17.46
C ASP A 462 -24.54 -16.69 17.95
N LEU A 463 -25.47 -16.78 16.98
CA LEU A 463 -26.91 -16.86 17.23
C LEU A 463 -27.38 -18.30 17.02
N GLU A 464 -27.25 -19.11 18.07
CA GLU A 464 -27.69 -20.50 18.08
C GLU A 464 -29.21 -20.59 18.33
N VAL A 465 -29.96 -21.01 17.31
CA VAL A 465 -31.43 -21.08 17.36
C VAL A 465 -31.97 -22.09 18.39
N GLU A 466 -31.15 -23.06 18.78
CA GLU A 466 -31.44 -24.07 19.80
C GLU A 466 -31.37 -23.54 21.25
N GLN A 467 -30.67 -22.44 21.51
CA GLN A 467 -30.56 -21.86 22.87
C GLN A 467 -31.93 -21.46 23.44
N LEU A 468 -32.90 -21.14 22.58
CA LEU A 468 -34.28 -20.82 22.95
C LEU A 468 -35.20 -22.06 23.05
N GLY A 469 -34.62 -23.25 23.16
CA GLY A 469 -35.33 -24.52 23.39
C GLY A 469 -35.45 -25.40 22.15
N TRP A 470 -35.62 -26.70 22.38
CA TRP A 470 -35.73 -27.75 21.36
C TRP A 470 -37.09 -28.48 21.49
N PRO A 471 -37.78 -28.83 20.38
CA PRO A 471 -37.40 -28.64 18.97
C PRO A 471 -37.48 -27.18 18.53
N VAL A 472 -36.65 -26.81 17.54
CA VAL A 472 -36.64 -25.45 16.99
C VAL A 472 -37.81 -25.28 16.01
N PRO A 473 -38.74 -24.33 16.25
CA PRO A 473 -39.87 -24.10 15.36
C PRO A 473 -39.44 -23.39 14.06
N GLU A 474 -40.16 -23.62 12.95
CA GLU A 474 -39.86 -22.99 11.64
C GLU A 474 -39.86 -21.46 11.72
N SER A 475 -40.72 -20.86 12.55
CA SER A 475 -40.74 -19.41 12.77
C SER A 475 -39.41 -18.87 13.29
N ARG A 476 -38.73 -19.61 14.18
CA ARG A 476 -37.43 -19.19 14.71
C ARG A 476 -36.32 -19.27 13.66
N LEU A 477 -36.38 -20.26 12.78
CA LEU A 477 -35.45 -20.35 11.65
C LEU A 477 -35.66 -19.17 10.69
N GLN A 478 -36.91 -18.77 10.46
CA GLN A 478 -37.24 -17.59 9.66
C GLN A 478 -36.75 -16.31 10.35
N ASP A 479 -36.99 -16.16 11.65
CA ASP A 479 -36.49 -15.03 12.45
C ASP A 479 -34.97 -14.91 12.42
N TRP A 480 -34.27 -16.03 12.45
CA TRP A 480 -32.83 -16.07 12.30
C TRP A 480 -32.39 -15.57 10.92
N LEU A 481 -32.99 -16.09 9.84
CA LEU A 481 -32.69 -15.66 8.47
C LEU A 481 -33.02 -14.18 8.22
N ASP A 482 -34.08 -13.66 8.84
CA ASP A 482 -34.45 -12.26 8.73
C ASP A 482 -33.52 -11.35 9.53
N THR A 483 -33.00 -11.82 10.67
CA THR A 483 -31.95 -11.15 11.43
C THR A 483 -30.65 -11.07 10.61
N LEU A 484 -30.21 -12.20 10.04
CA LEU A 484 -29.03 -12.23 9.15
C LEU A 484 -29.20 -11.31 7.95
N GLY A 485 -30.37 -11.35 7.30
CA GLY A 485 -30.68 -10.46 6.17
C GLY A 485 -30.73 -8.97 6.56
N ALA A 486 -31.22 -8.64 7.75
CA ALA A 486 -31.23 -7.26 8.24
C ALA A 486 -29.83 -6.73 8.51
N VAL A 487 -28.99 -7.54 9.17
CA VAL A 487 -27.59 -7.20 9.43
C VAL A 487 -26.79 -7.08 8.14
N ALA A 488 -26.97 -8.01 7.19
CA ALA A 488 -26.28 -7.97 5.90
C ALA A 488 -26.62 -6.72 5.08
N ARG A 489 -27.83 -6.15 5.22
CA ARG A 489 -28.22 -4.90 4.56
C ARG A 489 -27.49 -3.66 5.08
N LEU A 490 -26.89 -3.71 6.28
CA LEU A 490 -26.07 -2.62 6.79
C LEU A 490 -24.76 -2.48 6.01
N ASP A 491 -24.21 -3.59 5.52
CA ASP A 491 -22.97 -3.67 4.72
C ASP A 491 -21.75 -2.97 5.38
N TYR A 492 -21.70 -2.95 6.71
CA TYR A 492 -20.56 -2.38 7.44
C TYR A 492 -19.35 -3.30 7.43
N TRP A 493 -19.58 -4.60 7.60
CA TRP A 493 -18.56 -5.65 7.64
C TRP A 493 -19.07 -6.93 6.99
N PRO A 494 -18.18 -7.79 6.44
CA PRO A 494 -18.53 -9.14 6.03
C PRO A 494 -19.24 -9.92 7.14
N LEU A 495 -20.39 -10.53 6.83
CA LEU A 495 -21.17 -11.32 7.79
C LEU A 495 -20.71 -12.77 7.84
N GLU A 496 -20.45 -13.25 9.05
CA GLU A 496 -20.12 -14.62 9.40
C GLU A 496 -21.03 -15.09 10.54
N LEU A 497 -21.15 -16.41 10.71
CA LEU A 497 -21.91 -16.98 11.82
C LEU A 497 -21.28 -18.27 12.33
N SER A 498 -21.58 -18.62 13.58
CA SER A 498 -21.41 -19.97 14.10
C SER A 498 -22.75 -20.70 14.09
N SER A 499 -22.70 -22.00 13.85
CA SER A 499 -23.91 -22.83 13.88
C SER A 499 -23.57 -24.29 14.11
N HIS A 500 -24.49 -24.98 14.77
CA HIS A 500 -24.39 -26.40 14.99
C HIS A 500 -24.40 -27.17 13.65
N PRO A 501 -23.53 -28.19 13.47
CA PRO A 501 -23.41 -28.95 12.23
C PRO A 501 -24.70 -29.66 11.77
N ARG A 502 -25.70 -29.83 12.64
CA ARG A 502 -26.96 -30.55 12.34
C ARG A 502 -27.74 -29.87 11.22
N TRP A 503 -27.70 -28.53 11.20
CA TRP A 503 -28.36 -27.70 10.18
C TRP A 503 -27.75 -27.84 8.79
N PHE A 504 -26.59 -28.49 8.69
CA PHE A 504 -25.87 -28.74 7.44
C PHE A 504 -25.77 -30.23 7.09
N ALA A 505 -26.18 -31.12 8.02
CA ALA A 505 -26.04 -32.57 7.92
C ALA A 505 -27.13 -33.23 7.05
N GLU A 506 -28.36 -32.70 7.05
CA GLU A 506 -29.48 -33.16 6.21
C GLU A 506 -30.36 -31.97 5.79
N PRO A 507 -31.08 -32.03 4.65
CA PRO A 507 -32.08 -31.01 4.32
C PRO A 507 -33.21 -31.05 5.34
N SER A 508 -33.15 -30.17 6.35
CA SER A 508 -34.18 -30.06 7.37
C SER A 508 -35.37 -29.24 6.85
N GLY A 509 -36.51 -29.90 6.63
CA GLY A 509 -37.79 -29.25 6.30
C GLY A 509 -37.98 -28.85 4.83
N ARG A 510 -39.04 -28.07 4.55
CA ARG A 510 -39.40 -27.63 3.18
C ARG A 510 -38.44 -26.57 2.61
N ASN A 511 -37.64 -25.90 3.45
CA ASN A 511 -36.72 -24.84 3.06
C ASN A 511 -35.26 -25.21 3.37
N CYS A 512 -34.39 -25.15 2.36
CA CYS A 512 -32.97 -25.42 2.54
C CYS A 512 -32.27 -24.25 3.26
N LEU A 513 -32.04 -24.40 4.55
CA LEU A 513 -31.38 -23.39 5.38
C LEU A 513 -29.96 -23.05 4.89
N PRO A 514 -29.04 -24.00 4.62
CA PRO A 514 -27.73 -23.69 4.04
C PRO A 514 -27.80 -22.98 2.68
N CYS A 515 -28.86 -23.20 1.89
CA CYS A 515 -29.06 -22.53 0.60
C CYS A 515 -29.45 -21.06 0.76
N ALA A 516 -30.15 -20.71 1.85
CA ALA A 516 -30.57 -19.35 2.14
C ALA A 516 -29.43 -18.48 2.67
N LEU A 517 -28.46 -19.05 3.39
CA LEU A 517 -27.38 -18.30 4.05
C LEU A 517 -26.59 -17.37 3.10
N PRO A 518 -26.12 -17.81 1.90
CA PRO A 518 -25.44 -16.91 0.97
C PRO A 518 -26.33 -15.77 0.46
N GLN A 519 -27.62 -16.03 0.26
CA GLN A 519 -28.60 -15.02 -0.18
C GLN A 519 -28.87 -13.99 0.92
N ARG A 520 -28.65 -14.35 2.18
CA ARG A 520 -28.70 -13.46 3.34
C ARG A 520 -27.34 -12.83 3.68
N GLY A 521 -26.37 -12.88 2.76
CA GLY A 521 -25.09 -12.17 2.88
C GLY A 521 -24.03 -12.86 3.74
N VAL A 522 -24.30 -14.08 4.22
CA VAL A 522 -23.34 -14.86 5.02
C VAL A 522 -22.21 -15.36 4.12
N ARG A 523 -20.96 -15.03 4.46
CA ARG A 523 -19.78 -15.41 3.68
C ARG A 523 -19.03 -16.61 4.24
N GLN A 524 -19.14 -16.87 5.54
CA GLN A 524 -18.43 -17.94 6.22
C GLN A 524 -19.23 -18.47 7.43
N VAL A 525 -19.16 -19.78 7.64
CA VAL A 525 -19.79 -20.48 8.76
C VAL A 525 -18.72 -21.18 9.60
N SER A 526 -18.68 -20.90 10.90
CA SER A 526 -17.91 -21.69 11.86
C SER A 526 -18.75 -22.85 12.38
N LEU A 527 -18.35 -24.08 12.06
CA LEU A 527 -19.07 -25.29 12.45
C LEU A 527 -18.69 -25.67 13.88
N MET A 528 -19.65 -25.60 14.80
CA MET A 528 -19.49 -25.96 16.21
C MET A 528 -19.50 -27.48 16.36
N ILE A 529 -18.37 -28.12 16.10
CA ILE A 529 -18.21 -29.57 16.15
C ILE A 529 -17.44 -29.95 17.41
N TYR A 530 -18.11 -29.96 18.56
CA TYR A 530 -17.48 -30.27 19.84
C TYR A 530 -17.32 -31.78 20.03
N THR A 531 -16.12 -32.27 19.71
CA THR A 531 -15.69 -33.65 19.92
C THR A 531 -14.18 -33.67 20.00
N ARG A 532 -13.63 -34.35 21.02
CA ARG A 532 -12.20 -34.59 21.19
C ARG A 532 -11.66 -35.64 20.22
N ASN A 533 -12.53 -36.42 19.57
CA ASN A 533 -12.14 -37.35 18.50
C ASN A 533 -11.80 -36.54 17.22
N PRO A 534 -10.52 -36.46 16.81
CA PRO A 534 -10.09 -35.62 15.71
C PRO A 534 -10.47 -36.14 14.33
N GLU A 535 -10.63 -37.46 14.17
CA GLU A 535 -11.10 -38.08 12.95
C GLU A 535 -12.57 -37.74 12.71
N ARG A 536 -13.41 -37.88 13.74
CA ARG A 536 -14.84 -37.58 13.67
C ARG A 536 -15.10 -36.10 13.37
N SER A 537 -14.36 -35.18 14.01
CA SER A 537 -14.52 -33.74 13.70
C SER A 537 -14.13 -33.43 12.26
N ALA A 538 -13.04 -34.02 11.76
CA ALA A 538 -12.60 -33.80 10.40
C ALA A 538 -13.55 -34.41 9.36
N GLU A 539 -14.09 -35.60 9.62
CA GLU A 539 -15.06 -36.27 8.74
C GLU A 539 -16.33 -35.44 8.57
N LEU A 540 -16.89 -34.99 9.69
CA LEU A 540 -18.11 -34.19 9.69
C LEU A 540 -17.91 -32.85 8.97
N ALA A 541 -16.83 -32.13 9.29
CA ALA A 541 -16.51 -30.85 8.65
C ALA A 541 -16.27 -31.02 7.14
N GLN A 542 -15.51 -32.06 6.74
CA GLN A 542 -15.23 -32.34 5.33
C GLN A 542 -16.49 -32.72 4.56
N SER A 543 -17.36 -33.55 5.14
CA SER A 543 -18.63 -33.95 4.53
C SER A 543 -19.54 -32.74 4.30
N ILE A 544 -19.70 -31.88 5.32
CA ILE A 544 -20.50 -30.65 5.24
C ILE A 544 -19.94 -29.70 4.18
N ALA A 545 -18.62 -29.45 4.18
CA ALA A 545 -18.00 -28.51 3.26
C ALA A 545 -18.12 -28.98 1.79
N ARG A 546 -17.97 -30.28 1.52
CA ARG A 546 -18.18 -30.86 0.18
C ARG A 546 -19.63 -30.75 -0.29
N ARG A 547 -20.59 -30.89 0.63
CA ARG A 547 -22.02 -30.81 0.30
C ARG A 547 -22.45 -29.38 -0.06
N TRP A 548 -21.85 -28.38 0.56
CA TRP A 548 -22.24 -26.97 0.42
C TRP A 548 -21.09 -26.10 -0.13
N PRO A 549 -20.65 -26.31 -1.39
CA PRO A 549 -19.46 -25.65 -1.93
C PRO A 549 -19.60 -24.13 -2.13
N LYS A 550 -20.84 -23.61 -2.07
CA LYS A 550 -21.12 -22.16 -2.13
C LYS A 550 -20.87 -21.44 -0.80
N LEU A 551 -20.69 -22.19 0.28
CA LEU A 551 -20.36 -21.68 1.61
C LEU A 551 -18.88 -21.94 1.91
N ARG A 552 -18.29 -21.07 2.72
CA ARG A 552 -16.95 -21.28 3.29
C ARG A 552 -17.11 -21.71 4.73
N PHE A 553 -16.28 -22.66 5.16
CA PHE A 553 -16.38 -23.22 6.51
C PHE A 553 -15.11 -23.03 7.32
N ARG A 554 -15.27 -22.95 8.63
CA ARG A 554 -14.23 -23.09 9.64
C ARG A 554 -14.65 -24.13 10.66
N LEU A 555 -13.69 -24.73 11.35
CA LEU A 555 -13.95 -25.72 12.39
C LEU A 555 -13.80 -25.06 13.76
N ALA A 556 -14.90 -24.89 14.50
CA ALA A 556 -14.83 -24.50 15.90
C ALA A 556 -14.58 -25.73 16.79
N GLN A 557 -13.67 -25.57 17.76
CA GLN A 557 -13.32 -26.59 18.76
C GLN A 557 -13.26 -25.95 20.13
N SER A 558 -13.71 -26.66 21.17
CA SER A 558 -13.63 -26.16 22.54
C SER A 558 -12.39 -26.67 23.28
N VAL A 559 -11.82 -25.83 24.13
CA VAL A 559 -10.79 -26.10 25.15
C VAL A 559 -11.33 -25.84 26.57
N GLU A 560 -12.63 -25.59 26.69
CA GLU A 560 -13.28 -25.21 27.93
C GLU A 560 -13.42 -26.40 28.89
N PRO A 561 -13.06 -26.25 30.18
CA PRO A 561 -13.08 -27.35 31.14
C PRO A 561 -14.49 -27.76 31.60
N GLN A 562 -15.50 -26.90 31.38
CA GLN A 562 -16.88 -27.19 31.79
C GLN A 562 -17.61 -28.16 30.84
N LEU A 563 -17.09 -28.36 29.63
CA LEU A 563 -17.65 -29.35 28.70
C LEU A 563 -17.14 -30.76 29.03
N PRO A 564 -17.90 -31.82 28.70
CA PRO A 564 -17.44 -33.19 28.85
C PRO A 564 -16.08 -33.45 28.18
N ALA A 565 -15.30 -34.38 28.73
CA ALA A 565 -13.94 -34.66 28.26
C ALA A 565 -13.91 -35.18 26.80
N GLU A 566 -15.02 -35.76 26.36
CA GLU A 566 -15.26 -36.21 24.99
C GLU A 566 -15.62 -35.07 24.01
N GLU A 567 -15.98 -33.88 24.49
CA GLU A 567 -16.40 -32.72 23.69
C GLU A 567 -15.35 -31.59 23.68
N SER A 568 -14.43 -31.59 24.64
CA SER A 568 -13.44 -30.53 24.83
C SER A 568 -11.99 -31.02 24.86
N TRP A 569 -11.11 -30.18 24.35
CA TRP A 569 -9.67 -30.33 24.41
C TRP A 569 -9.05 -29.79 25.71
N ALA A 570 -9.87 -29.55 26.74
CA ALA A 570 -9.39 -29.12 28.05
C ALA A 570 -8.27 -30.05 28.58
N GLY A 571 -7.24 -29.44 29.15
CA GLY A 571 -6.04 -30.11 29.65
C GLY A 571 -5.05 -30.58 28.58
N ALA A 572 -5.34 -30.40 27.28
CA ALA A 572 -4.35 -30.65 26.23
C ALA A 572 -3.25 -29.57 26.24
N SER A 573 -2.00 -29.97 26.04
CA SER A 573 -0.88 -29.05 25.89
C SER A 573 -0.94 -28.30 24.56
N ARG A 574 -0.35 -27.11 24.52
CA ARG A 574 -0.21 -26.30 23.29
C ARG A 574 0.42 -27.07 22.13
N VAL A 575 1.40 -27.93 22.40
CA VAL A 575 2.05 -28.77 21.38
C VAL A 575 1.08 -29.79 20.79
N GLN A 576 0.22 -30.41 21.62
CA GLN A 576 -0.81 -31.33 21.15
C GLN A 576 -1.82 -30.60 20.26
N LEU A 577 -2.29 -29.43 20.67
CA LEU A 577 -3.23 -28.62 19.88
C LEU A 577 -2.61 -28.20 18.54
N GLN A 578 -1.35 -27.74 18.52
CA GLN A 578 -0.66 -27.35 17.29
C GLN A 578 -0.46 -28.53 16.32
N ARG A 579 -0.12 -29.72 16.83
CA ARG A 579 -0.05 -30.95 16.02
C ARG A 579 -1.42 -31.28 15.42
N GLN A 580 -2.48 -31.14 16.21
CA GLN A 580 -3.83 -31.39 15.76
C GLN A 580 -4.27 -30.40 14.67
N VAL A 581 -3.99 -29.10 14.84
CA VAL A 581 -4.23 -28.06 13.82
C VAL A 581 -3.50 -28.39 12.52
N ALA A 582 -2.25 -28.85 12.59
CA ALA A 582 -1.50 -29.26 11.40
C ALA A 582 -2.11 -30.49 10.70
N SER A 583 -2.65 -31.45 11.47
CA SER A 583 -3.38 -32.60 10.94
C SER A 583 -4.66 -32.18 10.22
N TRP A 584 -5.50 -31.37 10.88
CA TRP A 584 -6.72 -30.84 10.28
C TRP A 584 -6.45 -30.00 9.04
N ARG A 585 -5.39 -29.20 9.02
CA ARG A 585 -4.98 -28.44 7.83
C ARG A 585 -4.83 -29.33 6.61
N LYS A 586 -4.07 -30.42 6.73
CA LYS A 586 -3.80 -31.34 5.62
C LYS A 586 -5.09 -31.96 5.05
N ARG A 587 -6.05 -32.29 5.93
CA ARG A 587 -7.29 -32.99 5.55
C ARG A 587 -8.41 -32.04 5.08
N LEU A 588 -8.58 -30.91 5.75
CA LEU A 588 -9.75 -30.04 5.61
C LEU A 588 -9.55 -28.89 4.63
N GLN A 589 -8.32 -28.42 4.43
CA GLN A 589 -8.05 -27.29 3.53
C GLN A 589 -8.49 -27.62 2.08
N ALA A 590 -8.23 -28.85 1.62
CA ALA A 590 -8.66 -29.31 0.30
C ALA A 590 -10.20 -29.43 0.14
N ALA A 591 -10.94 -29.48 1.26
CA ALA A 591 -12.39 -29.59 1.27
C ALA A 591 -13.11 -28.22 1.37
N GLY A 592 -12.37 -27.10 1.36
CA GLY A 592 -12.95 -25.76 1.45
C GLY A 592 -13.10 -25.22 2.88
N VAL A 593 -12.48 -25.88 3.87
CA VAL A 593 -12.39 -25.38 5.26
C VAL A 593 -11.16 -24.48 5.40
N SER A 594 -11.36 -23.24 5.84
CA SER A 594 -10.30 -22.21 5.85
C SER A 594 -9.48 -22.15 7.14
N GLY A 595 -9.84 -22.91 8.17
CA GLY A 595 -9.10 -22.92 9.43
C GLY A 595 -9.86 -23.49 10.62
N VAL A 596 -9.28 -23.30 11.80
CA VAL A 596 -9.82 -23.75 13.10
C VAL A 596 -9.93 -22.57 14.04
N ASP A 597 -11.01 -22.52 14.81
CA ASP A 597 -11.24 -21.52 15.84
C ASP A 597 -11.41 -22.19 17.21
N TRP A 598 -10.69 -21.70 18.21
CA TRP A 598 -10.71 -22.27 19.56
C TRP A 598 -11.63 -21.47 20.49
N GLN A 599 -12.47 -22.17 21.25
CA GLN A 599 -13.33 -21.59 22.28
C GLN A 599 -12.92 -22.12 23.66
N ASP A 600 -12.52 -21.35 24.65
CA ASP A 600 -12.28 -19.89 24.72
C ASP A 600 -10.80 -19.59 25.02
N TRP A 601 -10.32 -18.40 24.66
CA TRP A 601 -8.93 -17.98 24.89
C TRP A 601 -8.48 -18.10 26.34
N SER A 602 -9.37 -17.82 27.30
CA SER A 602 -9.07 -17.89 28.73
C SER A 602 -8.65 -19.29 29.22
N HIS A 603 -9.01 -20.34 28.45
CA HIS A 603 -8.68 -21.73 28.74
C HIS A 603 -7.67 -22.34 27.75
N TYR A 604 -7.21 -21.56 26.77
CA TYR A 604 -6.20 -22.02 25.82
C TYR A 604 -4.81 -22.06 26.49
N PRO A 605 -4.03 -23.15 26.35
CA PRO A 605 -2.70 -23.26 26.96
C PRO A 605 -1.72 -22.29 26.28
N HIS A 606 -1.30 -21.22 26.99
CA HIS A 606 -0.40 -20.18 26.46
C HIS A 606 0.98 -20.17 27.11
#